data_AF-A0A8T5FR48-F1
#
_entry.id   AF-A0A8T5FR48-F1
#
_cell.length_a   1.000
_cell.length_b   1.000
_cell.length_c   1.000
_cell.angle_alpha   90.00
_cell.angle_beta   90.00
_cell.angle_gamma   90.00
#
_symmetry.space_group_name_H-M   'P 1'
#
loop_
_entity.id
_entity.type
_entity.pdbx_description
1 polymer ?
#
loop_
_entity_poly.entity_id
_entity_poly.type
_entity_poly.pdbx_seq_one_letter_code
_entity_poly.pdbx_strand_id
1 'polypeptide(L)'
;MGEFTEFAEALLDQISVEIDEEKEIVKLSEKIDDDPEFPNQFTELESFSKEIFPDISKKVEEFTGFSVKPNLRVEFPDLKGFKLLKGKKVFATKQSRDFVDELFSAVADLDIKGIAKLIEKDTEKFLVYSTYAKSYISKISTTYGDYLDSCVYLNKFILSSYPKI
;
A
#
# COMPACT_ATOMS: atom_id res chain seq x y z
N MET A 1 -16.90 2.16 -26.96
CA MET A 1 -15.83 1.98 -25.96
C MET A 1 -14.56 2.48 -26.63
N GLY A 2 -13.78 3.33 -25.98
CA GLY A 2 -12.56 3.90 -26.58
C GLY A 2 -11.34 3.07 -26.20
N GLU A 3 -10.34 3.02 -27.08
CA GLU A 3 -9.08 2.26 -26.89
C GLU A 3 -8.43 2.51 -25.52
N PHE A 4 -8.38 3.76 -25.04
CA PHE A 4 -7.80 4.09 -23.74
C PHE A 4 -8.59 3.53 -22.54
N THR A 5 -9.90 3.34 -22.68
CA THR A 5 -10.72 2.69 -21.65
C THR A 5 -10.37 1.21 -21.54
N GLU A 6 -10.19 0.54 -22.69
CA GLU A 6 -9.80 -0.88 -22.73
C GLU A 6 -8.42 -1.10 -22.10
N PHE A 7 -7.45 -0.20 -22.33
CA PHE A 7 -6.15 -0.26 -21.67
C PHE A 7 -6.23 -0.01 -20.15
N ALA A 8 -7.12 0.87 -19.70
CA ALA A 8 -7.35 1.12 -18.28
C ALA A 8 -7.95 -0.12 -17.59
N GLU A 9 -8.96 -0.74 -18.20
CA GLU A 9 -9.57 -1.99 -17.75
C GLU A 9 -8.53 -3.11 -17.70
N ALA A 10 -7.73 -3.28 -18.76
CA ALA A 10 -6.67 -4.28 -18.81
C ALA A 10 -5.63 -4.12 -17.69
N LEU A 11 -5.30 -2.89 -17.28
CA LEU A 11 -4.40 -2.66 -16.14
C LEU A 11 -5.03 -3.15 -14.83
N LEU A 12 -6.31 -2.88 -14.61
CA LEU A 12 -7.01 -3.33 -13.40
C LEU A 12 -7.20 -4.85 -13.40
N ASP A 13 -7.51 -5.45 -14.55
CA ASP A 13 -7.62 -6.91 -14.69
C ASP A 13 -6.31 -7.62 -14.32
N GLN A 14 -5.17 -7.00 -14.63
CA GLN A 14 -3.85 -7.54 -14.28
C GLN A 14 -3.56 -7.53 -12.77
N ILE A 15 -4.32 -6.78 -11.98
CA ILE A 15 -4.24 -6.76 -10.51
C ILE A 15 -5.55 -7.25 -9.86
N SER A 16 -6.46 -7.87 -10.62
CA SER A 16 -7.77 -8.34 -10.15
C SER A 16 -7.68 -9.25 -8.94
N VAL A 17 -6.73 -10.20 -8.94
CA VAL A 17 -6.51 -11.13 -7.81
C VAL A 17 -6.24 -10.38 -6.52
N GLU A 18 -5.35 -9.38 -6.56
CA GLU A 18 -5.07 -8.54 -5.40
C GLU A 18 -6.31 -7.75 -4.96
N ILE A 19 -7.04 -7.16 -5.91
CA ILE A 19 -8.26 -6.42 -5.62
C ILE A 19 -9.30 -7.31 -4.93
N ASP A 20 -9.41 -8.57 -5.35
CA ASP A 20 -10.36 -9.52 -4.77
C ASP A 20 -9.90 -10.00 -3.38
N GLU A 21 -8.60 -10.19 -3.16
CA GLU A 21 -8.04 -10.41 -1.82
C GLU A 21 -8.35 -9.25 -0.89
N GLU A 22 -8.12 -8.00 -1.32
CA GLU A 22 -8.45 -6.80 -0.54
C GLU A 22 -9.93 -6.77 -0.14
N LYS A 23 -10.85 -7.09 -1.06
CA LYS A 23 -12.28 -7.16 -0.77
C LYS A 23 -12.64 -8.26 0.22
N GLU A 24 -12.07 -9.46 0.09
CA GLU A 24 -12.36 -10.55 1.03
C GLU A 24 -11.82 -10.23 2.43
N ILE A 25 -10.67 -9.56 2.54
CA ILE A 25 -10.13 -9.09 3.82
C ILE A 25 -11.08 -8.10 4.49
N VAL A 26 -11.58 -7.09 3.74
CA VAL A 26 -12.55 -6.12 4.26
C VAL A 26 -13.80 -6.84 4.77
N LYS A 27 -14.36 -7.72 3.94
CA LYS A 27 -15.58 -8.49 4.26
C LYS A 27 -15.41 -9.41 5.46
N LEU A 28 -14.25 -10.04 5.63
CA LEU A 28 -13.96 -10.87 6.81
C LEU A 28 -13.81 -10.00 8.06
N SER A 29 -13.11 -8.87 7.95
CA SER A 29 -12.96 -7.91 9.04
C SER A 29 -14.32 -7.38 9.52
N GLU A 30 -15.22 -7.01 8.60
CA GLU A 30 -16.57 -6.55 8.92
C GLU A 30 -17.39 -7.63 9.64
N LYS A 31 -17.34 -8.89 9.17
CA LYS A 31 -18.03 -10.01 9.83
C LYS A 31 -17.55 -10.27 11.25
N ILE A 32 -16.25 -10.12 11.50
CA ILE A 32 -15.67 -10.29 12.83
C ILE A 32 -16.11 -9.16 13.76
N ASP A 33 -16.11 -7.92 13.26
CA ASP A 33 -16.52 -6.76 14.06
C ASP A 33 -18.03 -6.80 14.38
N ASP A 34 -18.85 -7.45 13.53
CA ASP A 34 -20.29 -7.68 13.74
C ASP A 34 -20.63 -8.89 14.63
N ASP A 35 -19.67 -9.77 14.93
CA ASP A 35 -19.88 -10.98 15.73
C ASP A 35 -19.57 -10.73 17.22
N PRO A 36 -20.59 -10.61 18.10
CA PRO A 36 -20.39 -10.34 19.53
C PRO A 36 -19.80 -11.54 20.29
N GLU A 37 -19.83 -12.75 19.72
CA GLU A 37 -19.20 -13.94 20.29
C GLU A 37 -17.71 -14.03 19.93
N PHE A 38 -17.25 -13.25 18.96
CA PHE A 38 -15.84 -13.24 18.57
C PHE A 38 -14.98 -12.48 19.59
N PRO A 39 -13.86 -13.05 20.07
CA PRO A 39 -12.99 -12.38 21.02
C PRO A 39 -12.34 -11.15 20.38
N ASN A 40 -12.86 -9.97 20.69
CA ASN A 40 -12.47 -8.69 20.09
C ASN A 40 -11.29 -7.98 20.80
N GLN A 41 -10.53 -8.68 21.66
CA GLN A 41 -9.45 -8.09 22.44
C GLN A 41 -8.09 -8.17 21.72
N PHE A 42 -7.98 -7.51 20.58
CA PHE A 42 -6.70 -7.36 19.89
C PHE A 42 -6.02 -6.07 20.34
N THR A 43 -4.70 -6.14 20.56
CA THR A 43 -3.91 -4.93 20.84
C THR A 43 -3.79 -4.11 19.56
N GLU A 44 -4.15 -2.83 19.65
CA GLU A 44 -4.00 -1.87 18.54
C GLU A 44 -2.54 -1.82 18.06
N LEU A 45 -2.37 -1.87 16.74
CA LEU A 45 -1.07 -1.93 16.07
C LEU A 45 -0.16 -0.76 16.48
N GLU A 46 -0.73 0.44 16.60
CA GLU A 46 -0.02 1.65 16.99
C GLU A 46 0.50 1.58 18.42
N SER A 47 -0.32 1.07 19.34
CA SER A 47 0.03 0.92 20.76
C SER A 47 1.11 -0.14 20.92
N PHE A 48 0.91 -1.31 20.31
CA PHE A 48 1.88 -2.39 20.33
C PHE A 48 3.23 -1.98 19.72
N SER A 49 3.20 -1.30 18.58
CA SER A 49 4.42 -0.82 17.91
C SER A 49 5.22 0.14 18.78
N LYS A 50 4.54 1.06 19.49
CA LYS A 50 5.20 1.98 20.43
C LYS A 50 5.82 1.26 21.62
N GLU A 51 5.14 0.24 22.14
CA GLU A 51 5.62 -0.57 23.27
C GLU A 51 6.90 -1.32 22.91
N ILE A 52 6.93 -2.00 21.75
CA ILE A 52 8.08 -2.84 21.37
C ILE A 52 9.25 -2.07 20.74
N PHE A 53 9.02 -0.84 20.28
CA PHE A 53 10.02 -0.09 19.51
C PHE A 53 11.37 0.09 20.23
N PRO A 54 11.43 0.44 21.54
CA PRO A 54 12.71 0.54 22.26
C PRO A 54 13.47 -0.77 22.30
N ASP A 55 12.78 -1.87 22.55
CA ASP A 55 13.37 -3.21 22.64
C ASP A 55 13.91 -3.69 21.29
N ILE A 56 13.14 -3.49 20.22
CA ILE A 56 13.57 -3.82 18.86
C ILE A 56 14.74 -2.94 18.44
N SER A 57 14.70 -1.64 18.74
CA SER A 57 15.81 -0.73 18.44
C SER A 57 17.09 -1.20 19.10
N LYS A 58 17.05 -1.49 20.41
CA LYS A 58 18.19 -2.03 21.15
C LYS A 58 18.74 -3.32 20.54
N LYS A 59 17.87 -4.28 20.18
CA LYS A 59 18.28 -5.53 19.51
C LYS A 59 18.95 -5.29 18.17
N VAL A 60 18.46 -4.33 17.38
CA VAL A 60 19.08 -3.95 16.09
C VAL A 60 20.46 -3.33 16.32
N GLU A 61 20.62 -2.46 17.32
CA GLU A 61 21.92 -1.88 17.66
C GLU A 61 22.92 -2.94 18.14
N GLU A 62 22.49 -3.84 19.02
CA GLU A 62 23.31 -4.96 19.51
C GLU A 62 23.73 -5.91 18.38
N PHE A 63 22.85 -6.16 17.41
CA PHE A 63 23.11 -7.06 16.30
C PHE A 63 23.97 -6.42 15.20
N THR A 64 23.69 -5.17 14.84
CA THR A 64 24.31 -4.50 13.69
C THR A 64 25.52 -3.63 14.06
N GLY A 65 25.63 -3.23 15.34
CA GLY A 65 26.61 -2.25 15.81
C GLY A 65 26.31 -0.81 15.42
N PHE A 66 25.16 -0.54 14.77
CA PHE A 66 24.75 0.80 14.35
C PHE A 66 23.59 1.30 15.19
N SER A 67 23.70 2.53 15.70
CA SER A 67 22.62 3.18 16.44
C SER A 67 21.42 3.47 15.55
N VAL A 68 20.21 3.21 16.07
CA VAL A 68 18.96 3.57 15.41
C VAL A 68 18.79 5.09 15.50
N LYS A 69 18.49 5.73 14.37
CA LYS A 69 18.36 7.19 14.34
C LYS A 69 17.20 7.64 15.24
N PRO A 70 17.38 8.66 16.09
CA PRO A 70 16.35 9.12 17.03
C PRO A 70 15.14 9.77 16.33
N ASN A 71 15.28 10.17 15.06
CA ASN A 71 14.19 10.71 14.26
C ASN A 71 13.48 9.66 13.39
N LEU A 72 13.76 8.36 13.58
CA LEU A 72 13.03 7.29 12.91
C LEU A 72 11.54 7.37 13.29
N ARG A 73 10.67 7.47 12.28
CA ARG A 73 9.22 7.49 12.47
C ARG A 73 8.62 6.15 12.11
N VAL A 74 7.49 5.83 12.74
CA VAL A 74 6.63 4.70 12.36
C VAL A 74 5.26 5.27 12.00
N GLU A 75 4.83 5.01 10.77
CA GLU A 75 3.52 5.44 10.25
C GLU A 75 2.68 4.23 9.87
N PHE A 76 1.36 4.38 9.94
CA PHE A 76 0.39 3.30 9.80
C PHE A 76 -0.63 3.64 8.71
N PRO A 77 -0.20 3.76 7.43
CA PRO A 77 -1.08 4.12 6.34
C PRO A 77 -2.19 3.08 6.15
N ASP A 78 -3.37 3.56 5.78
CA ASP A 78 -4.46 2.75 5.27
C ASP A 78 -4.12 2.15 3.89
N LEU A 79 -5.04 1.35 3.33
CA LEU A 79 -4.83 0.66 2.06
C LEU A 79 -4.41 1.61 0.93
N LYS A 80 -5.16 2.72 0.77
CA LYS A 80 -4.87 3.72 -0.27
C LYS A 80 -3.55 4.42 -0.02
N GLY A 81 -3.30 4.85 1.22
CA GLY A 81 -2.05 5.48 1.63
C GLY A 81 -0.84 4.58 1.36
N PHE A 82 -0.97 3.27 1.59
CA PHE A 82 0.10 2.30 1.34
C PHE A 82 0.33 2.08 -0.17
N LYS A 83 -0.72 2.04 -0.99
CA LYS A 83 -0.58 2.04 -2.47
C LYS A 83 0.12 3.30 -2.98
N LEU A 84 -0.26 4.48 -2.46
CA LEU A 84 0.39 5.75 -2.82
C LEU A 84 1.86 5.80 -2.39
N LEU A 85 2.20 5.22 -1.23
CA LEU A 85 3.58 5.07 -0.80
C LEU A 85 4.42 4.29 -1.81
N LYS A 86 3.86 3.22 -2.41
CA LYS A 86 4.54 2.49 -3.49
C LYS A 86 4.80 3.38 -4.71
N GLY A 87 3.87 4.27 -5.05
CA GLY A 87 4.03 5.27 -6.10
C GLY A 87 5.22 6.20 -5.84
N LYS A 88 5.37 6.68 -4.60
CA LYS A 88 6.51 7.52 -4.19
C LYS A 88 7.86 6.84 -4.38
N LYS A 89 7.92 5.51 -4.23
CA LYS A 89 9.14 4.71 -4.41
C LYS A 89 9.49 4.44 -5.87
N VAL A 90 8.58 4.70 -6.80
CA VAL A 90 8.88 4.60 -8.24
C VAL A 90 9.93 5.63 -8.60
N PHE A 91 11.04 5.16 -9.18
CA PHE A 91 12.07 6.02 -9.73
C PHE A 91 11.51 6.75 -10.95
N ALA A 92 11.20 8.03 -10.79
CA ALA A 92 10.71 8.88 -11.86
C ALA A 92 11.53 10.16 -11.96
N THR A 93 11.58 10.71 -13.16
CA THR A 93 12.12 12.06 -13.36
C THR A 93 11.20 13.08 -12.69
N LYS A 94 11.73 14.27 -12.39
CA LYS A 94 10.91 15.37 -11.84
C LYS A 94 9.69 15.69 -12.71
N GLN A 95 9.81 15.56 -14.03
CA GLN A 95 8.74 15.83 -14.99
C GLN A 95 7.66 14.73 -15.04
N SER A 96 8.00 13.53 -14.58
CA SER A 96 7.08 12.39 -14.55
C SER A 96 6.48 12.14 -13.17
N ARG A 97 6.92 12.86 -12.12
CA ARG A 97 6.49 12.59 -10.75
C ARG A 97 4.98 12.72 -10.59
N ASP A 98 4.42 13.83 -11.05
CA ASP A 98 2.98 14.11 -10.97
C ASP A 98 2.16 13.05 -11.71
N PHE A 99 2.64 12.60 -12.89
CA PHE A 99 1.99 11.54 -13.64
C PHE A 99 1.94 10.23 -12.85
N VAL A 100 3.04 9.86 -12.19
CA VAL A 100 3.09 8.63 -11.38
C VAL A 100 2.16 8.75 -10.17
N ASP A 101 2.16 9.88 -9.50
CA ASP A 101 1.33 10.09 -8.32
C ASP A 101 -0.17 10.05 -8.70
N GLU A 102 -0.54 10.69 -9.82
CA GLU A 102 -1.89 10.61 -10.42
C GLU A 102 -2.26 9.17 -10.81
N LEU A 103 -1.35 8.42 -11.46
CA LEU A 103 -1.58 7.04 -11.88
C LEU A 103 -1.80 6.11 -10.68
N PHE A 104 -0.93 6.17 -9.68
CA PHE A 104 -1.07 5.34 -8.48
C PHE A 104 -2.34 5.69 -7.70
N SER A 105 -2.73 6.96 -7.65
CA SER A 105 -4.00 7.35 -7.05
C SER A 105 -5.19 6.78 -7.82
N ALA A 106 -5.20 6.92 -9.15
CA ALA A 106 -6.30 6.42 -9.98
C ALA A 106 -6.42 4.90 -9.91
N VAL A 107 -5.29 4.16 -9.90
CA VAL A 107 -5.29 2.70 -9.73
C VAL A 107 -5.72 2.32 -8.32
N ALA A 108 -5.31 3.04 -7.28
CA ALA A 108 -5.76 2.77 -5.91
C ALA A 108 -7.27 2.95 -5.73
N ASP A 109 -7.87 3.90 -6.46
CA ASP A 109 -9.31 4.18 -6.47
C ASP A 109 -10.10 3.34 -7.48
N LEU A 110 -9.44 2.48 -8.25
CA LEU A 110 -10.03 1.72 -9.37
C LEU A 110 -10.73 2.64 -10.40
N ASP A 111 -10.24 3.87 -10.57
CA ASP A 111 -10.83 4.89 -11.44
C ASP A 111 -10.42 4.68 -12.90
N ILE A 112 -11.16 3.83 -13.60
CA ILE A 112 -10.97 3.55 -15.04
C ILE A 112 -10.94 4.85 -15.86
N LYS A 113 -11.79 5.84 -15.53
CA LYS A 113 -11.85 7.10 -16.29
C LYS A 113 -10.62 7.96 -16.02
N GLY A 114 -10.15 8.01 -14.78
CA GLY A 114 -8.91 8.67 -14.40
C GLY A 114 -7.70 8.05 -15.11
N ILE A 115 -7.60 6.72 -15.12
CA ILE A 115 -6.54 6.00 -15.83
C ILE A 115 -6.62 6.27 -17.34
N ALA A 116 -7.79 6.19 -17.95
CA ALA A 116 -7.99 6.47 -19.37
C ALA A 116 -7.54 7.89 -19.76
N LYS A 117 -7.85 8.90 -18.94
CA LYS A 117 -7.39 10.28 -19.14
C LYS A 117 -5.87 10.41 -19.05
N LEU A 118 -5.22 9.65 -18.15
CA LEU A 118 -3.76 9.63 -18.04
C LEU A 118 -3.11 8.98 -19.26
N ILE A 119 -3.72 7.90 -19.78
CA ILE A 119 -3.27 7.27 -21.03
C ILE A 119 -3.35 8.28 -22.17
N GLU A 120 -4.49 8.96 -22.33
CA GLU A 120 -4.68 9.98 -23.38
C GLU A 120 -3.70 11.16 -23.23
N LYS A 121 -3.40 11.56 -22.00
CA LYS A 121 -2.45 12.64 -21.69
C LYS A 121 -1.01 12.29 -22.09
N ASP A 122 -0.57 11.07 -21.81
CA ASP A 122 0.81 10.63 -22.09
C ASP A 122 0.91 9.09 -22.10
N THR A 123 0.67 8.50 -23.28
CA THR A 123 0.69 7.04 -23.48
C THR A 123 2.07 6.44 -23.17
N GLU A 124 3.17 7.13 -23.50
CA GLU A 124 4.51 6.62 -23.27
C GLU A 124 4.81 6.49 -21.78
N LYS A 125 4.48 7.53 -20.99
CA LYS A 125 4.58 7.45 -19.53
C LYS A 125 3.66 6.38 -18.95
N PHE A 126 2.45 6.23 -19.47
CA PHE A 126 1.56 5.16 -19.04
C PHE A 126 2.19 3.78 -19.27
N LEU A 127 2.71 3.50 -20.46
CA LEU A 127 3.30 2.21 -20.80
C LEU A 127 4.48 1.85 -19.88
N VAL A 128 5.25 2.85 -19.44
CA VAL A 128 6.33 2.64 -18.47
C VAL A 128 5.77 2.47 -17.06
N TYR A 129 5.01 3.43 -16.55
CA TYR A 129 4.65 3.48 -15.14
C TYR A 129 3.52 2.54 -14.73
N SER A 130 2.70 2.07 -15.68
CA SER A 130 1.72 1.00 -15.44
C SER A 130 2.40 -0.31 -15.01
N THR A 131 3.62 -0.60 -15.51
CA THR A 131 4.37 -1.79 -15.08
C THR A 131 4.78 -1.71 -13.60
N TYR A 132 5.15 -0.52 -13.12
CA TYR A 132 5.43 -0.26 -11.71
C TYR A 132 4.15 -0.36 -10.87
N ALA A 133 3.06 0.27 -11.32
CA ALA A 133 1.77 0.23 -10.64
C ALA A 133 1.32 -1.22 -10.46
N LYS A 134 1.31 -2.01 -11.54
CA LYS A 134 1.04 -3.45 -11.50
C LYS A 134 1.95 -4.17 -10.51
N SER A 135 3.27 -4.04 -10.65
CA SER A 135 4.21 -4.83 -9.85
C SER A 135 4.14 -4.51 -8.36
N TYR A 136 3.88 -3.26 -7.99
CA TYR A 136 3.83 -2.88 -6.59
C TYR A 136 2.45 -3.07 -5.96
N ILE A 137 1.38 -2.87 -6.72
CA ILE A 137 0.03 -3.02 -6.19
C ILE A 137 -0.35 -4.49 -6.08
N SER A 138 0.08 -5.37 -7.00
CA SER A 138 -0.23 -6.82 -7.00
C SER A 138 0.29 -7.66 -5.81
N LYS A 139 0.80 -7.01 -4.75
CA LYS A 139 1.33 -7.68 -3.55
C LYS A 139 0.99 -6.92 -2.26
N ILE A 140 -0.01 -6.04 -2.27
CA ILE A 140 -0.30 -5.18 -1.12
C ILE A 140 -0.80 -6.02 0.06
N SER A 141 -1.63 -7.04 -0.21
CA SER A 141 -2.21 -7.99 0.73
C SER A 141 -1.17 -8.81 1.49
N THR A 142 -0.02 -9.03 0.86
CA THR A 142 1.10 -9.83 1.40
C THR A 142 2.28 -8.97 1.87
N THR A 143 2.16 -7.64 1.81
CA THR A 143 3.21 -6.73 2.25
C THR A 143 2.89 -6.13 3.62
N TYR A 144 3.59 -6.56 4.67
CA TYR A 144 3.37 -6.07 6.04
C TYR A 144 3.89 -4.66 6.32
N GLY A 145 4.87 -4.19 5.55
CA GLY A 145 5.44 -2.86 5.75
C GLY A 145 6.44 -2.47 4.68
N ASP A 146 6.91 -1.24 4.77
CA ASP A 146 7.91 -0.68 3.89
C ASP A 146 8.75 0.39 4.60
N TYR A 147 9.84 0.84 3.99
CA TYR A 147 10.71 1.89 4.48
C TYR A 147 11.00 2.92 3.40
N LEU A 148 10.86 4.20 3.76
CA LEU A 148 11.20 5.34 2.91
C LEU A 148 11.54 6.56 3.79
N ASP A 149 12.59 7.30 3.43
CA ASP A 149 12.95 8.59 4.05
C ASP A 149 12.98 8.60 5.59
N SER A 150 13.64 7.60 6.19
CA SER A 150 13.71 7.44 7.66
C SER A 150 12.34 7.28 8.33
N CYS A 151 11.39 6.71 7.62
CA CYS A 151 10.09 6.31 8.13
C CYS A 151 9.83 4.84 7.79
N VAL A 152 9.48 4.07 8.82
CA VAL A 152 8.92 2.73 8.68
C VAL A 152 7.42 2.87 8.51
N TYR A 153 6.87 2.29 7.45
CA TYR A 153 5.45 2.26 7.18
C TYR A 153 4.94 0.86 7.44
N LEU A 154 4.06 0.69 8.41
CA LEU A 154 3.40 -0.58 8.68
C LEU A 154 2.06 -0.59 7.95
N ASN A 155 1.81 -1.62 7.16
CA ASN A 155 0.57 -1.74 6.38
C ASN A 155 -0.60 -2.00 7.32
N LYS A 156 -1.28 -0.92 7.74
CA LYS A 156 -2.35 -0.99 8.73
C LYS A 156 -3.52 -1.83 8.22
N PHE A 157 -3.82 -1.73 6.93
CA PHE A 157 -4.90 -2.50 6.31
C PHE A 157 -4.77 -4.01 6.60
N ILE A 158 -3.57 -4.57 6.43
CA ILE A 158 -3.34 -5.99 6.68
C ILE A 158 -3.11 -6.27 8.16
N LEU A 159 -2.26 -5.49 8.81
CA LEU A 159 -1.84 -5.77 10.18
C LEU A 159 -2.94 -5.54 11.23
N SER A 160 -3.98 -4.76 10.91
CA SER A 160 -5.16 -4.61 11.77
C SER A 160 -6.24 -5.66 11.53
N SER A 161 -6.26 -6.30 10.35
CA SER A 161 -7.28 -7.29 9.99
C SER A 161 -6.80 -8.74 10.14
N TYR A 162 -5.58 -9.06 9.71
CA TYR A 162 -5.07 -10.44 9.71
C TYR A 162 -5.01 -11.12 11.08
N PRO A 163 -4.61 -10.45 12.18
CA PRO A 163 -4.64 -11.10 13.49
C PRO A 163 -6.03 -11.56 13.92
N LYS A 164 -7.09 -10.95 13.34
CA LYS A 164 -8.48 -11.27 13.62
C LYS A 164 -9.04 -12.40 12.74
N ILE A 165 -8.47 -12.62 11.54
CA ILE A 165 -8.92 -13.60 10.54
C ILE A 165 -8.27 -14.97 10.80
#